data_AF-A0A093Y8L5-F1
#
_entry.id   AF-A0A093Y8L5-F1
#
_cell.length_a   1.000
_cell.length_b   1.000
_cell.length_c   1.000
_cell.angle_alpha   90.00
_cell.angle_beta   90.00
_cell.angle_gamma   90.00
#
_symmetry.space_group_name_H-M   'P 1'
#
loop_
_entity.id
_entity.type
_entity.pdbx_description
1 polymer ?
#
loop_
_entity_poly.entity_id
_entity_poly.type
_entity_poly.pdbx_seq_one_letter_code
_entity_poly.pdbx_strand_id
1 'polypeptide(L)'
;MFLGGGFSAIGLQAAAAGETARAASFGAAGASMIFIFTSVFGATWLTVPWLYPAEIFPLAIRAKGNALGVVGWSIGNGWLTLLCPIMFEAIGEKTLYIFGIANAITLPMVWALYPESNQRTLEEVDLLFAADSPWNWDAEKQFKILMDEGALRKAAVQDTSDDSVFVDADKKVVGSSEHV
;
A
#
# COMPACT_ATOMS: atom_id res chain seq x y z
N MET A 1 20.06 1.73 -3.42
CA MET A 1 20.54 3.13 -3.53
C MET A 1 21.78 3.43 -2.69
N PHE A 2 21.79 3.18 -1.37
CA PHE A 2 22.99 3.38 -0.53
C PHE A 2 24.25 2.66 -1.02
N LEU A 3 24.12 1.39 -1.42
CA LEU A 3 25.25 0.61 -1.96
C LEU A 3 25.75 1.14 -3.32
N GLY A 4 24.85 1.62 -4.17
CA GLY A 4 25.21 2.27 -5.44
C GLY A 4 26.00 3.56 -5.22
N GLY A 5 25.59 4.39 -4.26
CA GLY A 5 26.34 5.58 -3.83
C GLY A 5 27.71 5.24 -3.24
N GLY A 6 27.79 4.17 -2.43
CA GLY A 6 29.04 3.67 -1.85
C GLY A 6 30.05 3.22 -2.89
N PHE A 7 29.62 2.39 -3.86
CA PHE A 7 30.50 1.94 -4.94
C PHE A 7 30.89 3.09 -5.89
N SER A 8 30.00 4.05 -6.12
CA SER A 8 30.32 5.24 -6.91
C SER A 8 31.36 6.14 -6.22
N ALA A 9 31.29 6.30 -4.89
CA ALA A 9 32.27 7.07 -4.12
C ALA A 9 33.66 6.40 -4.10
N ILE A 10 33.72 5.08 -3.93
CA ILE A 10 34.99 4.32 -3.96
C ILE A 10 35.57 4.29 -5.39
N GLY A 11 34.72 4.22 -6.41
CA GLY A 11 35.14 4.32 -7.81
C GLY A 11 35.77 5.67 -8.14
N LEU A 12 35.20 6.77 -7.64
CA LEU A 12 35.75 8.12 -7.79
C LEU A 12 37.09 8.28 -7.07
N GLN A 13 37.24 7.70 -5.87
CA GLN A 13 38.52 7.70 -5.15
C GLN A 13 39.60 6.87 -5.85
N ALA A 14 39.25 5.71 -6.40
CA ALA A 14 40.18 4.89 -7.18
C ALA A 14 40.60 5.59 -8.49
N ALA A 15 39.69 6.32 -9.13
CA ALA A 15 40.00 7.14 -10.29
C ALA A 15 40.95 8.30 -9.95
N ALA A 16 40.72 8.99 -8.83
CA ALA A 16 41.58 10.05 -8.33
C ALA A 16 42.99 9.54 -7.95
N ALA A 17 43.11 8.27 -7.53
CA ALA A 17 44.38 7.61 -7.24
C ALA A 17 45.10 7.09 -8.52
N GLY A 18 44.53 7.26 -9.71
CA GLY A 18 45.10 6.78 -10.98
C GLY A 18 44.87 5.28 -11.24
N GLU A 19 44.14 4.57 -10.39
CA GLU A 19 43.83 3.14 -10.53
C GLU A 19 42.61 2.91 -11.45
N THR A 20 42.74 3.27 -12.73
CA THR A 20 41.65 3.27 -13.72
C THR A 20 40.94 1.91 -13.86
N ALA A 21 41.67 0.80 -13.78
CA ALA A 21 41.07 -0.55 -13.83
C ALA A 21 40.15 -0.84 -12.63
N ARG A 22 40.55 -0.40 -11.43
CA ARG A 22 39.75 -0.58 -10.21
C ARG A 22 38.56 0.38 -10.19
N ALA A 23 38.75 1.62 -10.63
CA ALA A 23 37.66 2.58 -10.82
C ALA A 23 36.56 2.05 -11.76
N ALA A 24 36.94 1.44 -12.89
CA ALA A 24 35.99 0.83 -13.83
C ALA A 24 35.20 -0.32 -13.19
N SER A 25 35.86 -1.20 -12.41
CA SER A 25 35.19 -2.31 -11.72
C SER A 25 34.18 -1.84 -10.66
N PHE A 26 34.52 -0.79 -9.88
CA PHE A 26 33.61 -0.20 -8.90
C PHE A 26 32.45 0.55 -9.57
N GLY A 27 32.71 1.22 -10.70
CA GLY A 27 31.65 1.84 -11.52
C GLY A 27 30.65 0.80 -12.05
N ALA A 28 31.14 -0.33 -12.55
CA ALA A 28 30.31 -1.44 -13.01
C ALA A 28 29.47 -2.05 -11.87
N ALA A 29 30.06 -2.20 -10.67
CA ALA A 29 29.34 -2.66 -9.49
C ALA A 29 28.27 -1.65 -9.01
N GLY A 30 28.55 -0.35 -9.11
CA GLY A 30 27.56 0.71 -8.85
C GLY A 30 26.38 0.64 -9.83
N ALA A 31 26.66 0.52 -11.12
CA ALA A 31 25.64 0.41 -12.16
C ALA A 31 24.77 -0.85 -12.01
N SER A 32 25.38 -2.01 -11.75
CA SER A 32 24.63 -3.26 -11.57
C SER A 32 23.67 -3.19 -10.38
N MET A 33 24.09 -2.57 -9.27
CA MET A 33 23.25 -2.37 -8.09
C MET A 33 22.06 -1.43 -8.39
N ILE A 34 22.26 -0.40 -9.23
CA ILE A 34 21.16 0.47 -9.69
C ILE A 34 20.18 -0.33 -10.55
N PHE A 35 20.66 -1.16 -11.47
CA PHE A 35 19.79 -2.01 -12.29
C PHE A 35 18.97 -3.00 -11.46
N ILE A 36 19.59 -3.68 -10.49
CA ILE A 36 18.87 -4.58 -9.57
C ILE A 36 17.77 -3.82 -8.82
N PHE A 37 18.10 -2.64 -8.29
CA PHE A 37 17.10 -1.79 -7.65
C PHE A 37 15.96 -1.43 -8.61
N THR A 38 16.27 -1.01 -9.83
CA THR A 38 15.26 -0.65 -10.85
C THR A 38 14.37 -1.84 -11.21
N SER A 39 14.92 -3.05 -11.29
CA SER A 39 14.13 -4.26 -11.54
C SER A 39 13.17 -4.57 -10.39
N VAL A 40 13.63 -4.49 -9.13
CA VAL A 40 12.78 -4.70 -7.95
C VAL A 40 11.71 -3.61 -7.85
N PHE A 41 12.07 -2.35 -8.10
CA PHE A 41 11.14 -1.23 -8.16
C PHE A 41 10.08 -1.43 -9.24
N GLY A 42 10.49 -1.87 -10.43
CA GLY A 42 9.59 -2.19 -11.53
C GLY A 42 8.59 -3.30 -11.20
N ALA A 43 9.01 -4.32 -10.45
CA ALA A 43 8.16 -5.44 -10.08
C ALA A 43 7.17 -5.11 -8.95
N THR A 44 7.49 -4.15 -8.07
CA THR A 44 6.72 -3.86 -6.85
C THR A 44 6.06 -2.49 -6.90
N TRP A 45 6.87 -1.44 -6.89
CA TRP A 45 6.43 -0.05 -6.75
C TRP A 45 5.85 0.55 -8.02
N LEU A 46 6.03 -0.08 -9.18
CA LEU A 46 5.47 0.44 -10.42
C LEU A 46 3.96 0.19 -10.52
N THR A 47 3.44 -0.90 -9.95
CA THR A 47 2.04 -1.31 -10.11
C THR A 47 1.18 -0.99 -8.89
N VAL A 48 1.73 -1.17 -7.69
CA VAL A 48 1.01 -1.00 -6.42
C VAL A 48 0.36 0.39 -6.27
N PRO A 49 1.02 1.53 -6.56
CA PRO A 49 0.42 2.85 -6.38
C PRO A 49 -0.73 3.18 -7.34
N TRP A 50 -0.87 2.44 -8.46
CA TRP A 50 -1.98 2.61 -9.39
C TRP A 50 -3.16 1.72 -9.03
N LEU A 51 -2.88 0.56 -8.44
CA LEU A 51 -3.91 -0.39 -8.01
C LEU A 51 -4.52 0.03 -6.68
N TYR A 52 -3.69 0.45 -5.72
CA TYR A 52 -4.11 0.73 -4.35
C TYR A 52 -5.22 1.79 -4.25
N PRO A 53 -5.16 2.95 -4.95
CA PRO A 53 -6.26 3.91 -4.96
C PRO A 53 -7.59 3.32 -5.49
N ALA A 54 -7.52 2.38 -6.43
CA ALA A 54 -8.72 1.75 -6.98
C ALA A 54 -9.42 0.83 -5.97
N GLU A 55 -8.66 0.26 -5.04
CA GLU A 55 -9.14 -0.62 -3.98
C GLU A 55 -9.62 0.17 -2.75
N ILE A 56 -8.98 1.30 -2.48
CA ILE A 56 -9.19 2.07 -1.24
C ILE A 56 -10.37 3.06 -1.32
N PHE A 57 -10.69 3.55 -2.52
CA PHE A 57 -11.73 4.55 -2.68
C PHE A 57 -13.12 3.93 -2.91
N PRO A 58 -14.15 4.42 -2.20
CA PRO A 58 -15.53 4.03 -2.44
C PRO A 58 -15.95 4.40 -3.87
N LEU A 59 -16.85 3.59 -4.44
CA LEU A 59 -17.27 3.68 -5.85
C LEU A 59 -17.70 5.11 -6.26
N ALA A 60 -18.34 5.85 -5.35
CA ALA A 60 -18.84 7.19 -5.62
C ALA A 60 -17.75 8.25 -5.88
N ILE A 61 -16.58 8.12 -5.25
CA ILE A 61 -15.50 9.14 -5.34
C ILE A 61 -14.23 8.61 -6.00
N ARG A 62 -14.17 7.32 -6.34
CA ARG A 62 -12.98 6.65 -6.89
C ARG A 62 -12.35 7.38 -8.07
N ALA A 63 -13.15 7.85 -9.02
CA ALA A 63 -12.63 8.57 -10.19
C ALA A 63 -11.93 9.88 -9.80
N LYS A 64 -12.48 10.63 -8.83
CA LYS A 64 -11.91 11.89 -8.34
C LYS A 64 -10.65 11.63 -7.48
N GLY A 65 -10.69 10.61 -6.63
CA GLY A 65 -9.55 10.19 -5.81
C GLY A 65 -8.37 9.74 -6.66
N ASN A 66 -8.62 8.94 -7.70
CA ASN A 66 -7.58 8.50 -8.62
C ASN A 66 -6.97 9.68 -9.42
N ALA A 67 -7.80 10.64 -9.84
CA ALA A 67 -7.31 11.85 -10.52
C ALA A 67 -6.36 12.68 -9.62
N LEU A 68 -6.68 12.84 -8.33
CA LEU A 68 -5.78 13.51 -7.37
C LEU A 68 -4.47 12.75 -7.19
N GLY A 69 -4.51 11.41 -7.16
CA GLY A 69 -3.31 10.56 -7.13
C GLY A 69 -2.39 10.82 -8.34
N VAL A 70 -2.98 10.87 -9.55
CA VAL A 70 -2.24 11.15 -10.80
C VAL A 70 -1.63 12.56 -10.77
N VAL A 71 -2.36 13.56 -10.25
CA VAL A 71 -1.84 14.93 -10.11
C VAL A 71 -0.67 14.98 -9.14
N GLY A 72 -0.78 14.34 -7.96
CA GLY A 72 0.30 14.27 -6.98
C GLY A 72 1.55 13.58 -7.54
N TRP A 73 1.37 12.47 -8.25
CA TRP A 73 2.45 11.78 -8.96
C TRP A 73 3.11 12.66 -10.03
N SER A 74 2.31 13.39 -10.80
CA SER A 74 2.81 14.29 -11.87
C SER A 74 3.64 15.43 -11.29
N ILE A 75 3.18 16.04 -10.18
CA ILE A 75 3.93 17.08 -9.47
C ILE A 75 5.25 16.53 -8.93
N GLY A 76 5.23 15.34 -8.32
CA GLY A 76 6.43 14.68 -7.81
C GLY A 76 7.47 14.42 -8.91
N ASN A 77 7.05 13.89 -10.06
CA ASN A 77 7.93 13.70 -11.21
C ASN A 77 8.46 15.01 -11.79
N GLY A 78 7.61 16.02 -11.92
CA GLY A 78 8.02 17.34 -12.40
C GLY A 78 9.08 17.97 -11.48
N TRP A 79 8.84 17.92 -10.17
CA TRP A 79 9.79 18.39 -9.17
C TRP A 79 11.12 17.64 -9.24
N LEU A 80 11.07 16.30 -9.27
CA LEU A 80 12.26 15.47 -9.33
C LEU A 80 13.07 15.70 -10.61
N THR A 81 12.40 15.85 -11.75
CA THR A 81 13.06 16.10 -13.05
C THR A 81 13.83 17.41 -13.04
N LEU A 82 13.29 18.45 -12.39
CA LEU A 82 13.96 19.75 -12.27
C LEU A 82 15.06 19.75 -11.20
N LEU A 83 14.85 19.03 -10.10
CA LEU A 83 15.77 19.02 -8.96
C LEU A 83 16.99 18.11 -9.18
N CYS A 84 16.81 16.96 -9.82
CA CYS A 84 17.88 16.00 -10.12
C CYS A 84 19.13 16.63 -10.74
N PRO A 85 19.06 17.39 -11.85
CA PRO A 85 20.26 17.96 -12.47
C PRO A 85 21.00 18.92 -11.53
N ILE A 86 20.27 19.75 -10.79
CA ILE A 86 20.83 20.70 -9.81
C ILE A 86 21.54 19.94 -8.67
N MET A 87 20.94 18.86 -8.18
CA MET A 87 21.55 18.04 -7.13
C MET A 87 22.83 17.36 -7.61
N PHE A 88 22.83 16.76 -8.80
CA PHE A 88 24.03 16.12 -9.33
C PHE A 88 25.16 17.12 -9.60
N GLU A 89 24.83 18.35 -10.01
CA GLU A 89 25.82 19.42 -10.20
C GLU A 89 26.41 19.92 -8.86
N ALA A 90 25.58 20.07 -7.82
CA ALA A 90 26.03 20.63 -6.55
C ALA A 90 26.72 19.61 -5.63
N ILE A 91 26.23 18.37 -5.57
CA ILE A 91 26.63 17.37 -4.57
C ILE A 91 27.02 16.00 -5.15
N GLY A 92 26.99 15.85 -6.49
CA GLY A 92 27.53 14.68 -7.19
C GLY A 92 26.92 13.36 -6.73
N GLU A 93 27.78 12.41 -6.37
CA GLU A 93 27.42 11.05 -5.95
C GLU A 93 26.62 11.02 -4.65
N LYS A 94 26.68 12.09 -3.83
CA LYS A 94 25.93 12.18 -2.58
C LYS A 94 24.42 12.24 -2.79
N THR A 95 23.98 12.65 -3.98
CA THR A 95 22.59 12.60 -4.42
C THR A 95 21.99 11.20 -4.25
N LEU A 96 22.78 10.13 -4.49
CA LEU A 96 22.32 8.75 -4.34
C LEU A 96 22.03 8.36 -2.88
N TYR A 97 22.71 8.98 -1.91
CA TYR A 97 22.41 8.78 -0.49
C TYR A 97 21.12 9.48 -0.07
N ILE A 98 20.83 10.66 -0.62
CA ILE A 98 19.56 11.36 -0.38
C ILE A 98 18.39 10.53 -0.89
N PHE A 99 18.50 9.95 -2.09
CA PHE A 99 17.51 9.00 -2.58
C PHE A 99 17.41 7.75 -1.71
N GLY A 100 18.54 7.24 -1.21
CA GLY A 100 18.55 6.15 -0.23
C GLY A 100 17.74 6.49 1.03
N ILE A 101 17.95 7.67 1.62
CA ILE A 101 17.25 8.12 2.83
C ILE A 101 15.76 8.28 2.55
N ALA A 102 15.39 8.90 1.42
CA ALA A 102 13.99 9.02 1.03
C ALA A 102 13.30 7.65 0.93
N ASN A 103 13.96 6.66 0.32
CA ASN A 103 13.45 5.28 0.26
C ASN A 103 13.35 4.65 1.68
N ALA A 104 14.31 4.91 2.55
CA ALA A 104 14.30 4.39 3.92
C ALA A 104 13.16 5.00 4.76
N ILE A 105 12.78 6.26 4.52
CA ILE A 105 11.65 6.92 5.19
C ILE A 105 10.31 6.41 4.64
N THR A 106 10.22 6.07 3.36
CA THR A 106 8.97 5.54 2.79
C THR A 106 8.58 4.18 3.35
N LEU A 107 9.55 3.34 3.78
CA LEU A 107 9.26 2.02 4.36
C LEU A 107 8.41 2.08 5.65
N PRO A 108 8.80 2.80 6.72
CA PRO A 108 7.99 2.92 7.92
C PRO A 108 6.69 3.70 7.67
N MET A 109 6.69 4.64 6.72
CA MET A 109 5.48 5.38 6.34
C MET A 109 4.42 4.43 5.76
N VAL A 110 4.80 3.55 4.84
CA VAL A 110 3.90 2.53 4.28
C VAL A 110 3.44 1.59 5.37
N TRP A 111 4.36 1.08 6.19
CA TRP A 111 4.01 0.16 7.27
C TRP A 111 3.02 0.74 8.30
N ALA A 112 3.11 2.04 8.60
CA ALA A 112 2.28 2.69 9.61
C ALA A 112 0.96 3.26 9.07
N LEU A 113 0.91 3.70 7.82
CA LEU A 113 -0.24 4.44 7.26
C LEU A 113 -1.05 3.65 6.22
N TYR A 114 -0.49 2.60 5.61
CA TYR A 114 -1.17 1.88 4.54
C TYR A 114 -1.79 0.59 5.07
N PRO A 115 -3.12 0.55 5.25
CA PRO A 115 -3.81 -0.69 5.57
C PRO A 115 -3.79 -1.69 4.43
N GLU A 116 -3.73 -2.98 4.77
CA GLU A 116 -3.77 -4.06 3.82
C GLU A 116 -5.16 -4.21 3.19
N SER A 117 -5.25 -4.00 1.87
CA SER A 117 -6.49 -4.07 1.08
C SER A 117 -6.80 -5.48 0.53
N ASN A 118 -5.87 -6.43 0.66
CA ASN A 118 -5.99 -7.75 0.05
C ASN A 118 -7.12 -8.59 0.67
N GLN A 119 -7.82 -9.34 -0.18
CA GLN A 119 -8.94 -10.23 0.18
C GLN A 119 -10.14 -9.57 0.89
N ARG A 120 -10.32 -8.26 0.73
CA ARG A 120 -11.47 -7.54 1.29
C ARG A 120 -12.45 -7.12 0.21
N THR A 121 -13.74 -7.18 0.52
CA THR A 121 -14.80 -6.64 -0.32
C THR A 121 -14.83 -5.12 -0.22
N LEU A 122 -15.39 -4.45 -1.23
CA LEU A 122 -15.49 -2.99 -1.25
C LEU A 122 -16.28 -2.42 -0.06
N GLU A 123 -17.24 -3.19 0.47
CA GLU A 123 -18.04 -2.84 1.65
C GLU A 123 -17.22 -2.94 2.94
N GLU A 124 -16.29 -3.88 3.02
CA GLU A 124 -15.37 -4.05 4.15
C GLU A 124 -14.26 -2.99 4.17
N VAL A 125 -13.87 -2.48 3.00
CA VAL A 125 -12.92 -1.36 2.92
C VAL A 125 -13.52 -0.07 3.46
N ASP A 126 -14.82 0.18 3.25
CA ASP A 126 -15.50 1.35 3.84
C ASP A 126 -15.50 1.29 5.38
N LEU A 127 -15.61 0.08 5.97
CA LEU A 127 -15.51 -0.12 7.42
C LEU A 127 -14.08 0.12 7.96
N LEU A 128 -13.05 -0.09 7.12
CA LEU A 128 -11.65 0.15 7.49
C LEU A 128 -11.34 1.65 7.66
N PHE A 129 -12.02 2.50 6.89
CA PHE A 129 -11.90 3.97 6.97
C PHE A 129 -12.90 4.61 7.93
N ALA A 130 -13.75 3.82 8.59
CA ALA A 130 -14.65 4.31 9.63
C ALA A 130 -13.94 4.62 10.96
N ALA A 131 -12.68 4.20 11.11
CA ALA A 131 -11.87 4.51 12.29
C ALA A 131 -11.39 5.98 12.27
N ASP A 132 -11.60 6.71 13.37
CA ASP A 132 -11.15 8.11 13.54
C ASP A 132 -9.61 8.27 13.63
N SER A 133 -8.84 7.18 13.51
CA SER A 133 -7.39 7.18 13.67
C SER A 133 -6.69 7.01 12.30
N PRO A 134 -5.65 7.82 12.00
CA PRO A 134 -4.86 7.68 10.78
C PRO A 134 -3.86 6.51 10.83
N TRP A 135 -3.74 5.82 11.96
CA TRP A 135 -2.78 4.74 12.17
C TRP A 135 -3.35 3.39 11.72
N ASN A 136 -2.57 2.63 10.94
CA ASN A 136 -3.02 1.35 10.41
C ASN A 136 -3.46 0.36 11.51
N TRP A 137 -2.72 0.27 12.63
CA TRP A 137 -3.06 -0.68 13.70
C TRP A 137 -4.39 -0.37 14.39
N ASP A 138 -4.80 0.88 14.42
CA ASP A 138 -6.09 1.27 15.00
C ASP A 138 -7.21 1.00 14.01
N ALA A 139 -7.00 1.30 12.72
CA ALA A 139 -7.92 0.97 11.64
C ALA A 139 -8.18 -0.55 11.56
N GLU A 140 -7.14 -1.38 11.65
CA GLU A 140 -7.28 -2.84 11.65
C GLU A 140 -7.99 -3.39 12.89
N LYS A 141 -7.78 -2.79 14.07
CA LYS A 141 -8.48 -3.18 15.30
C LYS A 141 -9.98 -2.84 15.22
N GLN A 142 -10.31 -1.63 14.78
CA GLN A 142 -11.70 -1.21 14.61
C GLN A 142 -12.41 -2.05 13.55
N PHE A 143 -11.72 -2.36 12.45
CA PHE A 143 -12.25 -3.26 11.43
C PHE A 143 -12.63 -4.64 11.99
N LYS A 144 -11.76 -5.26 12.82
CA LYS A 144 -12.07 -6.56 13.45
C LYS A 144 -13.30 -6.49 14.35
N ILE A 145 -13.41 -5.43 15.15
CA ILE A 145 -14.56 -5.20 16.04
C ILE A 145 -15.86 -5.08 15.22
N LEU A 146 -15.85 -4.25 14.17
CA LEU A 146 -17.03 -4.02 13.32
C LEU A 146 -17.44 -5.29 12.55
N MET A 147 -16.47 -6.10 12.13
CA MET A 147 -16.74 -7.39 11.50
C MET A 147 -17.35 -8.40 12.48
N ASP A 148 -16.83 -8.46 13.71
CA ASP A 148 -17.38 -9.32 14.77
C ASP A 148 -18.82 -8.87 15.13
N GLU A 149 -19.06 -7.56 15.28
CA GLU A 149 -20.40 -7.01 15.50
C GLU A 149 -21.36 -7.30 14.34
N GLY A 150 -20.91 -7.16 13.10
CA GLY A 150 -21.68 -7.47 11.90
C GLY A 150 -22.01 -8.96 11.78
N ALA A 151 -21.08 -9.84 12.12
CA ALA A 151 -21.27 -11.29 12.16
C ALA A 151 -22.25 -11.69 13.27
N LEU A 152 -22.11 -11.12 14.47
CA LEU A 152 -23.02 -11.33 15.59
C LEU A 152 -24.44 -10.84 15.25
N ARG A 153 -24.59 -9.70 14.58
CA ARG A 153 -25.89 -9.20 14.14
C ARG A 153 -26.54 -10.11 13.10
N LYS A 154 -25.76 -10.62 12.14
CA LYS A 154 -26.28 -11.61 11.16
C LYS A 154 -26.72 -12.90 11.86
N ALA A 155 -25.94 -13.40 12.82
CA ALA A 155 -26.30 -14.58 13.60
C ALA A 155 -27.59 -14.38 14.43
N ALA A 156 -27.74 -13.23 15.10
CA ALA A 156 -28.94 -12.92 15.88
C ALA A 156 -30.21 -12.80 15.01
N VAL A 157 -30.09 -12.24 13.80
CA VAL A 157 -31.21 -12.17 12.85
C VAL A 157 -31.57 -13.56 12.32
N GLN A 158 -30.58 -14.41 12.04
CA GLN A 158 -30.79 -15.79 11.61
C GLN A 158 -31.51 -16.61 12.69
N ASP A 159 -31.08 -16.50 13.95
CA ASP A 159 -31.68 -17.18 15.11
C ASP A 159 -33.15 -16.76 15.32
N THR A 160 -33.41 -15.46 15.24
CA THR A 160 -34.79 -14.93 15.32
C THR A 160 -35.67 -15.43 14.16
N SER A 161 -35.08 -15.58 12.96
CA SER A 161 -35.82 -16.09 11.80
C SER A 161 -36.10 -17.58 11.90
N ASP A 162 -35.17 -18.39 12.39
CA ASP A 162 -35.37 -19.83 12.59
C ASP A 162 -36.42 -20.08 13.69
N ASP A 163 -36.37 -19.36 14.82
CA ASP A 163 -37.40 -19.43 15.86
C ASP A 163 -38.80 -19.05 15.34
N SER A 164 -38.89 -18.03 14.47
CA SER A 164 -40.16 -17.65 13.84
C SER A 164 -40.71 -18.74 12.90
N VAL A 165 -39.83 -19.51 12.25
CA VAL A 165 -40.20 -20.62 11.37
C VAL A 165 -40.64 -21.84 12.19
N PHE A 166 -39.99 -22.14 13.32
CA PHE A 166 -40.41 -23.22 14.22
C PHE A 166 -41.76 -22.93 14.89
N VAL A 167 -42.02 -21.68 15.29
CA VAL A 167 -43.33 -21.27 15.86
C VAL A 167 -44.46 -21.38 14.83
N ASP A 168 -44.21 -21.10 13.55
CA ASP A 168 -45.22 -21.23 12.50
C ASP A 168 -45.46 -22.69 12.08
N ALA A 169 -44.43 -23.54 12.17
CA ALA A 169 -44.54 -24.98 11.94
C ALA A 169 -45.41 -25.68 13.01
N ASP A 170 -45.28 -25.29 14.27
CA ASP A 170 -46.05 -25.89 15.39
C ASP A 170 -47.54 -25.51 15.34
N LYS A 171 -47.86 -24.30 14.84
CA LYS A 171 -49.26 -23.85 14.66
C LYS A 171 -50.02 -24.55 13.53
N LYS A 172 -49.34 -25.16 12.55
CA LYS A 172 -50.00 -25.86 11.43
C LYS A 172 -50.40 -27.31 11.71
N VAL A 173 -49.96 -27.90 12.83
CA VAL A 173 -50.27 -29.31 13.17
C VAL A 173 -51.56 -29.45 14.00
N VAL A 174 -52.06 -28.37 14.62
CA VAL A 174 -53.27 -28.38 15.47
C VAL A 174 -54.47 -27.75 14.75
N GLY A 175 -54.84 -28.27 13.59
CA GLY A 175 -55.93 -27.68 12.80
C GLY A 175 -56.64 -28.58 11.79
N SER A 176 -56.47 -29.90 11.87
CA SER A 176 -57.12 -30.82 10.92
C SER A 176 -57.70 -32.06 11.59
N SER A 177 -58.66 -31.89 12.49
CA SER A 177 -59.64 -32.94 12.79
C SER A 177 -60.85 -32.34 13.50
N GLU A 178 -61.91 -31.97 12.77
CA GLU A 178 -63.29 -32.16 13.24
C GLU A 178 -64.36 -31.80 12.18
N HIS A 179 -65.36 -32.68 12.09
CA HIS A 179 -66.69 -32.59 11.45
C HIS A 179 -66.74 -32.81 9.91
N VAL A 180 -67.11 -34.01 9.43
CA VAL A 180 -68.47 -34.64 9.35
C VAL A 180 -69.45 -33.83 8.53
#